data_AF-A0AAF6BM48-F1
#
_entry.id   AF-A0AAF6BM48-F1
#
_cell.length_a   1.000
_cell.length_b   1.000
_cell.length_c   1.000
_cell.angle_alpha   90.00
_cell.angle_beta   90.00
_cell.angle_gamma   90.00
#
_symmetry.space_group_name_H-M   'P 1'
#
loop_
_entity.id
_entity.type
_entity.pdbx_description
1 polymer ?
#
loop_
_entity_poly.entity_id
_entity_poly.type
_entity_poly.pdbx_seq_one_letter_code
_entity_poly.pdbx_strand_id
1 'polypeptide(L)'
;MQAFARESKAALVSLQVLNTIVSQQRARLQQLIETYCRMTNMQGPISLEQIADILVEQPAETSGAFIVTHVNVKASLDRLGLWIMEQLDELDDDKLFVLIEYVGKLFVQAADGIAKIVCERDEANEKTKEHPPVLLHELCRIDMRQFVKQLQAQLSIINFNYLL
;
A
#
# COMPACT_ATOMS: atom_id res chain seq x y z
N MET A 1 -2.83 -5.31 13.61
CA MET A 1 -3.44 -5.65 12.30
C MET A 1 -4.94 -5.38 12.21
N GLN A 2 -5.79 -5.87 13.12
CA GLN A 2 -7.24 -5.59 13.04
C GLN A 2 -7.59 -4.10 13.14
N ALA A 3 -6.86 -3.33 13.95
CA ALA A 3 -6.99 -1.87 14.03
C ALA A 3 -6.67 -1.19 12.68
N PHE A 4 -5.58 -1.60 12.03
CA PHE A 4 -5.23 -1.12 10.68
C PHE A 4 -6.33 -1.46 9.68
N ALA A 5 -6.79 -2.71 9.62
CA ALA A 5 -7.84 -3.10 8.69
C ALA A 5 -9.13 -2.27 8.86
N ARG A 6 -9.48 -1.91 10.10
CA ARG A 6 -10.61 -0.99 10.37
C ARG A 6 -10.31 0.43 9.92
N GLU A 7 -9.11 0.92 10.15
CA GLU A 7 -8.67 2.26 9.75
C GLU A 7 -8.54 2.38 8.23
N SER A 8 -7.94 1.41 7.54
CA SER A 8 -7.90 1.34 6.07
C SER A 8 -9.31 1.27 5.50
N LYS A 9 -10.19 0.44 6.08
CA LYS A 9 -11.60 0.37 5.66
C LYS A 9 -12.31 1.70 5.87
N ALA A 10 -12.12 2.35 7.02
CA ALA A 10 -12.71 3.65 7.30
C ALA A 10 -12.19 4.72 6.34
N ALA A 11 -10.87 4.77 6.10
CA ALA A 11 -10.24 5.66 5.15
C ALA A 11 -10.83 5.44 3.75
N LEU A 12 -10.81 4.21 3.23
CA LEU A 12 -11.37 3.87 1.92
C LEU A 12 -12.87 4.19 1.80
N VAL A 13 -13.70 3.83 2.79
CA VAL A 13 -15.13 4.16 2.81
C VAL A 13 -15.34 5.68 2.84
N SER A 14 -14.50 6.39 3.57
CA SER A 14 -14.60 7.85 3.65
C SER A 14 -14.15 8.53 2.35
N LEU A 15 -13.27 7.89 1.56
CA LEU A 15 -12.92 8.28 0.19
C LEU A 15 -14.05 7.96 -0.81
N GLN A 16 -15.01 7.11 -0.43
CA GLN A 16 -16.18 6.77 -1.24
C GLN A 16 -17.32 7.79 -1.16
N VAL A 17 -17.23 8.76 -0.26
CA VAL A 17 -18.27 9.79 -0.09
C VAL A 17 -18.02 10.93 -1.10
N LEU A 18 -19.01 11.12 -1.98
CA LEU A 18 -19.07 12.06 -3.13
C LEU A 18 -18.73 13.53 -2.85
N ASN A 19 -18.62 13.94 -1.58
CA ASN A 19 -18.39 15.34 -1.18
C ASN A 19 -16.99 15.61 -0.61
N THR A 20 -16.12 14.59 -0.58
CA THR A 20 -14.79 14.72 0.03
C THR A 20 -13.84 15.39 -0.98
N ILE A 21 -13.42 16.62 -0.69
CA ILE A 21 -12.50 17.40 -1.55
C ILE A 21 -11.20 16.60 -1.74
N VAL A 22 -10.55 16.68 -2.91
CA VAL A 22 -9.29 15.96 -3.22
C VAL A 22 -8.23 16.18 -2.14
N SER A 23 -8.12 17.38 -1.58
CA SER A 23 -7.22 17.69 -0.46
C SER A 23 -7.52 16.88 0.80
N GLN A 24 -8.79 16.62 1.12
CA GLN A 24 -9.20 15.78 2.26
C GLN A 24 -8.93 14.30 1.97
N GLN A 25 -9.12 13.87 0.72
CA GLN A 25 -8.77 12.51 0.30
C GLN A 25 -7.27 12.24 0.43
N ARG A 26 -6.46 13.19 -0.04
CA ARG A 26 -5.01 13.19 0.09
C ARG A 26 -4.59 13.14 1.56
N ALA A 27 -5.14 14.02 2.41
CA ALA A 27 -4.84 14.04 3.84
C ALA A 27 -5.15 12.70 4.52
N ARG A 28 -6.26 12.04 4.18
CA ARG A 28 -6.62 10.73 4.74
C ARG A 28 -5.72 9.60 4.28
N LEU A 29 -5.32 9.60 3.02
CA LEU A 29 -4.35 8.61 2.52
C LEU A 29 -2.96 8.85 3.10
N GLN A 30 -2.56 10.11 3.31
CA GLN A 30 -1.34 10.47 4.02
C GLN A 30 -1.35 9.91 5.45
N GLN A 31 -2.44 10.15 6.18
CA GLN A 31 -2.63 9.57 7.53
C GLN A 31 -2.59 8.04 7.50
N LEU A 32 -3.18 7.41 6.48
CA LEU A 32 -3.14 5.96 6.32
C LEU A 32 -1.70 5.45 6.16
N ILE A 33 -0.88 6.13 5.36
CA ILE A 33 0.55 5.81 5.19
C ILE A 33 1.29 5.99 6.50
N GLU A 34 1.10 7.10 7.20
CA GLU A 34 1.75 7.38 8.49
C GLU A 34 1.40 6.31 9.53
N THR A 35 0.11 5.96 9.65
CA THR A 35 -0.31 4.88 10.55
C THR A 35 0.29 3.55 10.11
N TYR A 36 0.28 3.23 8.82
CA TYR A 36 0.84 2.00 8.31
C TYR A 36 2.33 1.88 8.67
N CYS A 37 3.10 2.94 8.41
CA CYS A 37 4.52 2.98 8.72
C CYS A 37 4.79 2.76 10.21
N ARG A 38 4.01 3.41 11.09
CA ARG A 38 4.11 3.23 12.53
C ARG A 38 3.79 1.79 12.96
N MET A 39 2.81 1.14 12.34
CA MET A 39 2.41 -0.21 12.70
C MET A 39 3.41 -1.28 12.24
N THR A 40 4.08 -1.05 11.12
CA THR A 40 5.09 -1.94 10.55
C THR A 40 6.52 -1.59 10.99
N ASN A 41 6.68 -0.58 11.87
CA ASN A 41 7.98 -0.03 12.27
C ASN A 41 8.89 0.33 11.08
N MET A 42 8.30 0.73 9.95
CA MET A 42 9.05 1.14 8.78
C MET A 42 9.34 2.65 8.80
N GLN A 43 10.29 3.07 7.97
CA GLN A 43 10.62 4.47 7.77
C GLN A 43 10.23 4.90 6.36
N GLY A 44 9.68 6.10 6.24
CA GLY A 44 9.32 6.69 4.96
C GLY A 44 8.12 7.63 5.05
N PRO A 45 7.98 8.57 4.10
CA PRO A 45 8.88 8.78 2.96
C PRO A 45 10.21 9.44 3.38
N ILE A 46 11.34 8.87 2.96
CA ILE A 46 12.71 9.38 3.21
C ILE A 46 13.52 9.45 1.91
N SER A 47 14.67 10.14 1.92
CA SER A 47 15.50 10.29 0.72
C SER A 47 16.22 8.99 0.35
N LEU A 48 16.59 8.86 -0.93
CA LEU A 48 17.38 7.71 -1.41
C LEU A 48 18.76 7.64 -0.75
N GLU A 49 19.33 8.78 -0.37
CA GLU A 49 20.59 8.86 0.37
C GLU A 49 20.45 8.25 1.76
N GLN A 50 19.39 8.61 2.50
CA GLN A 50 19.10 8.02 3.82
C GLN A 50 18.84 6.50 3.72
N ILE A 51 18.17 6.06 2.65
CA ILE A 51 17.97 4.62 2.39
C ILE A 51 19.32 3.93 2.19
N ALA A 52 20.22 4.52 1.41
CA ALA A 52 21.55 3.96 1.15
C ALA A 52 22.36 3.84 2.45
N ASP A 53 22.34 4.85 3.31
CA ASP A 53 23.04 4.83 4.60
C ASP A 53 22.55 3.67 5.50
N ILE A 54 21.23 3.47 5.59
CA ILE A 54 20.65 2.39 6.41
C ILE A 54 21.01 1.00 5.86
N LEU A 55 21.04 0.84 4.53
CA LEU A 55 21.38 -0.43 3.89
C LEU A 55 22.84 -0.85 4.12
N VAL A 56 23.73 0.11 4.39
CA VAL A 56 25.13 -0.18 4.75
C VAL A 56 25.23 -0.76 6.18
N GLU A 57 24.35 -0.34 7.08
CA GLU A 57 24.42 -0.73 8.50
C GLU A 57 23.81 -2.10 8.77
N GLN A 58 22.69 -2.44 8.11
CA GLN A 58 21.94 -3.65 8.44
C GLN A 58 21.02 -4.14 7.30
N PRO A 59 20.66 -5.44 7.30
CA PRO A 59 19.69 -5.99 6.35
C PRO A 59 18.33 -5.29 6.43
N ALA A 60 17.83 -4.86 5.27
CA ALA A 60 16.57 -4.15 5.14
C ALA A 60 15.95 -4.35 3.76
N GLU A 61 14.63 -4.19 3.68
CA GLU A 61 13.85 -4.19 2.45
C GLU A 61 13.46 -2.76 2.09
N THR A 62 13.41 -2.45 0.79
CA THR A 62 13.08 -1.10 0.29
C THR A 62 12.07 -1.13 -0.85
N SER A 63 11.27 -0.07 -0.96
CA SER A 63 10.42 0.18 -2.12
C SER A 63 10.10 1.67 -2.20
N GLY A 64 10.44 2.31 -3.32
CA GLY A 64 10.26 3.74 -3.49
C GLY A 64 11.00 4.53 -2.40
N ALA A 65 10.26 5.35 -1.67
CA ALA A 65 10.78 6.19 -0.57
C ALA A 65 10.67 5.52 0.83
N PHE A 66 10.43 4.20 0.88
CA PHE A 66 10.19 3.47 2.12
C PHE A 66 11.21 2.36 2.35
N ILE A 67 11.56 2.14 3.61
CA ILE A 67 12.49 1.11 4.08
C ILE A 67 12.01 0.46 5.37
N VAL A 68 12.24 -0.84 5.53
CA VAL A 68 12.04 -1.56 6.79
C VAL A 68 13.19 -2.50 7.04
N THR A 69 13.77 -2.44 8.23
CA THR A 69 14.90 -3.28 8.63
C THR A 69 14.38 -4.65 9.06
N HIS A 70 15.18 -5.71 8.88
CA HIS A 70 14.78 -7.06 9.27
C HIS A 70 14.46 -7.16 10.78
N VAL A 71 15.20 -6.41 11.60
CA VAL A 71 14.93 -6.27 13.05
C VAL A 71 13.55 -5.66 13.31
N ASN A 72 13.18 -4.62 12.57
CA ASN A 72 11.88 -3.97 12.72
C ASN A 72 10.73 -4.86 12.23
N VAL A 73 10.95 -5.63 11.17
CA VAL A 73 9.98 -6.64 10.71
C VAL A 73 9.73 -7.68 11.79
N LYS A 74 10.79 -8.25 12.37
CA LYS A 74 10.67 -9.21 13.49
C LYS A 74 9.90 -8.59 14.66
N ALA A 75 10.28 -7.38 15.09
CA ALA A 75 9.60 -6.68 16.17
C ALA A 75 8.12 -6.41 15.87
N SER A 76 7.75 -6.17 14.61
CA SER A 76 6.35 -6.02 14.20
C SER A 76 5.59 -7.34 14.22
N LEU A 77 6.24 -8.47 13.88
CA LEU A 77 5.64 -9.80 13.99
C LEU A 77 5.45 -10.22 15.45
N ASP A 78 6.44 -9.96 16.32
CA ASP A 78 6.37 -10.27 17.75
C ASP A 78 5.18 -9.56 18.43
N ARG A 79 4.81 -8.37 17.94
CA ARG A 79 3.63 -7.60 18.40
C ARG A 79 2.28 -8.17 17.95
N LEU A 80 2.24 -9.20 17.10
CA LEU A 80 1.00 -9.82 16.65
C LEU A 80 0.39 -10.78 17.68
N GLY A 81 1.15 -11.17 18.69
CA GLY A 81 0.68 -11.94 19.85
C GLY A 81 1.54 -13.17 20.16
N LEU A 82 1.30 -13.76 21.33
CA LEU A 82 2.07 -14.90 21.86
C LEU A 82 2.15 -16.07 20.87
N TRP A 83 1.04 -16.40 20.23
CA TRP A 83 1.00 -17.48 19.24
C TRP A 83 1.94 -17.26 18.06
N ILE A 84 2.06 -16.02 17.54
CA ILE A 84 3.00 -15.73 16.46
C ILE A 84 4.44 -15.86 16.94
N MET A 85 4.75 -15.39 18.17
CA MET A 85 6.09 -15.53 18.73
C MET A 85 6.48 -17.01 18.87
N GLU A 86 5.59 -17.84 19.41
CA GLU A 86 5.81 -19.30 19.53
C GLU A 86 6.06 -19.95 18.17
N GLN A 87 5.30 -19.57 17.13
CA GLN A 87 5.50 -20.08 15.78
C GLN A 87 6.80 -19.62 15.13
N LEU A 88 7.29 -18.42 15.46
CA LEU A 88 8.57 -17.93 14.97
C LEU A 88 9.75 -18.62 15.66
N ASP A 89 9.62 -18.92 16.96
CA ASP A 89 10.63 -19.64 17.74
C ASP A 89 10.78 -21.11 17.32
N GLU A 90 9.75 -21.69 16.69
CA GLU A 90 9.79 -23.03 16.10
C GLU A 90 10.49 -23.10 14.73
N LEU A 91 10.76 -21.95 14.09
CA LEU A 91 11.46 -21.90 12.80
C LEU A 91 12.98 -21.96 13.00
N ASP A 92 13.65 -22.67 12.09
CA ASP A 92 15.10 -22.52 11.96
C ASP A 92 15.48 -21.14 11.42
N ASP A 93 16.73 -20.73 11.67
CA ASP A 93 17.23 -19.39 11.35
C ASP A 93 17.08 -19.05 9.86
N ASP A 94 17.29 -20.01 8.96
CA ASP A 94 17.18 -19.82 7.51
C ASP A 94 15.73 -19.53 7.10
N LYS A 95 14.76 -20.30 7.60
CA LYS A 95 13.34 -20.06 7.33
C LYS A 95 12.84 -18.76 7.96
N LEU A 96 13.30 -18.46 9.18
CA LEU A 96 12.96 -17.21 9.85
C LEU A 96 13.48 -16.01 9.06
N PHE A 97 14.72 -16.09 8.57
CA PHE A 97 15.31 -15.05 7.71
C PHE A 97 14.49 -14.84 6.42
N VAL A 98 14.17 -15.92 5.72
CA VAL A 98 13.37 -15.86 4.48
C VAL A 98 11.97 -15.29 4.74
N LEU A 99 11.32 -15.68 5.84
CA LEU A 99 10.02 -15.13 6.23
C LEU A 99 10.11 -13.62 6.49
N ILE A 100 11.12 -13.18 7.24
CA ILE A 100 11.37 -11.77 7.53
C ILE A 100 11.58 -10.97 6.23
N GLU A 101 12.35 -11.51 5.28
CA GLU A 101 12.58 -10.89 3.97
C GLU A 101 11.26 -10.70 3.20
N TYR A 102 10.43 -11.74 3.08
CA TYR A 102 9.15 -11.67 2.37
C TYR A 102 8.16 -10.72 3.05
N VAL A 103 8.07 -10.76 4.38
CA VAL A 103 7.20 -9.84 5.13
C VAL A 103 7.69 -8.40 5.00
N GLY A 104 8.99 -8.17 5.06
CA GLY A 104 9.59 -6.86 4.84
C GLY A 104 9.24 -6.29 3.46
N LYS A 105 9.41 -7.09 2.40
CA LYS A 105 9.03 -6.73 1.03
C LYS A 105 7.55 -6.37 0.92
N LEU A 106 6.68 -7.18 1.52
CA LEU A 106 5.25 -6.90 1.55
C LEU A 106 4.94 -5.56 2.23
N PHE A 107 5.61 -5.25 3.34
CA PHE A 107 5.42 -3.97 4.02
C PHE A 107 5.80 -2.79 3.13
N VAL A 108 7.01 -2.75 2.58
CA VAL A 108 7.47 -1.62 1.77
C VAL A 108 6.69 -1.46 0.47
N GLN A 109 6.32 -2.56 -0.20
CA GLN A 109 5.52 -2.50 -1.43
C GLN A 109 4.11 -1.96 -1.18
N ALA A 110 3.49 -2.33 -0.05
CA ALA A 110 2.18 -1.80 0.30
C ALA A 110 2.25 -0.29 0.59
N ALA A 111 3.27 0.18 1.30
CA ALA A 111 3.45 1.60 1.58
C ALA A 111 3.68 2.41 0.30
N ASP A 112 4.55 1.94 -0.59
CA ASP A 112 4.79 2.55 -1.90
C ASP A 112 3.52 2.57 -2.77
N GLY A 113 2.75 1.47 -2.76
CA GLY A 113 1.47 1.40 -3.45
C GLY A 113 0.46 2.45 -2.95
N ILE A 114 0.33 2.61 -1.62
CA ILE A 114 -0.57 3.64 -1.06
C ILE A 114 -0.05 5.04 -1.41
N ALA A 115 1.26 5.28 -1.34
CA ALA A 115 1.87 6.57 -1.70
C ALA A 115 1.64 6.95 -3.16
N LYS A 116 1.71 6.00 -4.09
CA LYS A 116 1.41 6.23 -5.50
C LYS A 116 -0.03 6.67 -5.72
N ILE A 117 -1.00 6.11 -5.00
CA ILE A 117 -2.41 6.56 -5.04
C ILE A 117 -2.53 8.02 -4.57
N VAL A 118 -1.71 8.45 -3.61
CA VAL A 118 -1.67 9.85 -3.14
C VAL A 118 -1.09 10.77 -4.20
N CYS A 119 0.04 10.38 -4.80
CA CYS A 119 0.70 11.15 -5.86
C CYS A 119 -0.18 11.30 -7.11
N GLU A 120 -0.89 10.24 -7.48
CA GLU A 120 -1.88 10.28 -8.57
C GLU A 120 -3.09 11.15 -8.24
N ARG A 121 -3.28 11.69 -7.03
CA ARG A 121 -4.42 12.55 -6.66
C ARG A 121 -3.93 13.94 -6.25
N ASP A 122 -3.16 14.58 -7.11
CA ASP A 122 -2.68 15.95 -6.89
C ASP A 122 -3.62 17.01 -7.51
N GLU A 123 -3.26 18.29 -7.37
CA GLU A 123 -4.04 19.41 -7.91
C GLU A 123 -3.96 19.51 -9.45
N ALA A 124 -3.03 18.77 -10.07
CA ALA A 124 -2.85 18.71 -11.53
C ALA A 124 -3.75 17.64 -12.19
N ASN A 125 -4.33 16.74 -11.39
CA ASN A 125 -5.43 15.88 -11.82
C ASN A 125 -6.69 16.71 -12.06
N GLU A 126 -6.78 17.32 -13.25
CA GLU A 126 -8.05 17.76 -13.79
C GLU A 126 -9.02 16.56 -13.83
N LYS A 127 -10.33 16.83 -13.74
CA LYS A 127 -11.37 15.84 -14.06
C LYS A 127 -11.26 15.48 -15.55
N THR A 128 -10.26 14.72 -15.95
CA THR A 128 -9.99 14.41 -17.35
C THR A 128 -11.03 13.43 -17.87
N LYS A 129 -11.56 13.76 -19.04
CA LYS A 129 -12.59 13.01 -19.79
C LYS A 129 -12.14 11.62 -20.26
N GLU A 130 -10.92 11.19 -19.94
CA GLU A 130 -10.29 9.96 -20.45
C GLU A 130 -10.20 8.82 -19.43
N HIS A 131 -10.52 9.08 -18.16
CA HIS A 131 -10.77 8.00 -17.21
C HIS A 131 -12.21 7.49 -17.40
N PRO A 132 -12.50 6.19 -17.16
CA PRO A 132 -13.88 5.72 -17.13
C PRO A 132 -14.66 6.66 -16.21
N PRO A 133 -15.92 7.03 -16.55
CA PRO A 133 -16.71 8.05 -15.85
C PRO A 133 -17.21 7.54 -14.48
N VAL A 134 -16.39 6.75 -13.82
CA VAL A 134 -16.71 5.90 -12.71
C VAL A 134 -15.53 6.02 -11.75
N LEU A 135 -15.66 6.92 -10.79
CA LEU A 135 -14.72 7.13 -9.70
C LEU A 135 -14.52 5.80 -8.95
N LEU A 136 -13.40 5.62 -8.24
CA LEU A 136 -13.08 4.39 -7.50
C LEU A 136 -14.24 3.90 -6.60
N HIS A 137 -15.08 4.82 -6.13
CA HIS A 137 -16.25 4.55 -5.31
C HIS A 137 -17.51 4.16 -6.08
N GLU A 138 -17.57 4.48 -7.36
CA GLU A 138 -18.61 4.04 -8.28
C GLU A 138 -18.31 2.62 -8.78
N LEU A 139 -17.03 2.19 -8.83
CA LEU A 139 -16.65 0.78 -9.06
C LEU A 139 -17.20 -0.18 -7.99
N CYS A 140 -17.36 0.29 -6.75
CA CYS A 140 -17.97 -0.48 -5.66
C CYS A 140 -19.51 -0.53 -5.73
N ARG A 141 -20.13 0.24 -6.63
CA ARG A 141 -21.60 0.34 -6.79
C ARG A 141 -22.13 -0.46 -7.97
N ILE A 142 -21.26 -0.98 -8.83
CA ILE A 142 -21.63 -1.73 -10.01
C ILE A 142 -21.76 -3.21 -9.68
N ASP A 143 -22.83 -3.86 -10.16
CA ASP A 143 -22.93 -5.33 -10.17
C ASP A 143 -21.66 -5.92 -10.81
N MET A 144 -21.14 -7.00 -10.23
CA MET A 144 -19.98 -7.74 -10.71
C MET A 144 -20.03 -8.05 -12.22
N ARG A 145 -21.23 -8.26 -12.80
CA ARG A 145 -21.42 -8.43 -14.26
C ARG A 145 -21.16 -7.16 -15.06
N GLN A 146 -21.55 -5.99 -14.54
CA GLN A 146 -21.28 -4.70 -15.16
C GLN A 146 -19.81 -4.28 -14.98
N PHE A 147 -19.22 -4.59 -13.82
CA PHE A 147 -17.78 -4.46 -13.58
C PHE A 147 -16.97 -5.24 -14.62
N VAL A 148 -17.29 -6.53 -14.85
CA VAL A 148 -16.62 -7.36 -15.86
C VAL A 148 -16.77 -6.78 -17.28
N LYS A 149 -17.94 -6.23 -17.64
CA LYS A 149 -18.13 -5.56 -18.93
C LYS A 149 -17.28 -4.30 -19.10
N GLN A 150 -17.13 -3.48 -18.06
CA GLN A 150 -16.29 -2.28 -18.12
C GLN A 150 -14.81 -2.66 -18.20
N LEU A 151 -14.40 -3.69 -17.46
CA LEU A 151 -13.02 -4.19 -17.48
C LEU A 151 -12.68 -4.82 -18.84
N GLN A 152 -13.62 -5.55 -19.45
CA GLN A 152 -13.49 -6.04 -20.84
C GLN A 152 -13.41 -4.91 -21.86
N ALA A 153 -14.23 -3.87 -21.73
CA ALA A 153 -14.19 -2.70 -22.62
C ALA A 153 -12.83 -1.98 -22.58
N GLN A 154 -12.23 -1.85 -21.39
CA GLN A 154 -10.89 -1.27 -21.23
C GLN A 154 -9.78 -2.18 -21.78
N LEU A 155 -9.86 -3.50 -21.55
CA LEU A 155 -8.91 -4.45 -22.11
C LEU A 155 -8.97 -4.50 -23.64
N SER A 156 -10.14 -4.30 -24.25
CA SER A 156 -10.26 -4.16 -25.71
C SER A 156 -9.66 -2.87 -26.26
N ILE A 157 -9.67 -1.76 -25.48
CA ILE A 157 -9.00 -0.51 -25.85
C ILE A 157 -7.47 -0.68 -25.76
N ILE A 158 -6.99 -1.36 -24.72
CA ILE A 158 -5.56 -1.66 -24.54
C ILE A 158 -5.08 -2.61 -25.66
N ASN A 159 -5.83 -3.66 -25.99
CA ASN A 159 -5.48 -4.57 -27.08
C ASN A 159 -5.51 -3.92 -28.47
N PHE A 160 -6.23 -2.81 -28.66
CA PHE A 160 -6.18 -2.04 -29.91
C PHE A 160 -4.93 -1.16 -30.02
N ASN A 161 -4.38 -0.70 -28.89
CA ASN A 161 -3.17 0.13 -28.83
C ASN A 161 -1.85 -0.66 -28.91
N TYR A 162 -1.90 -2.00 -28.91
CA TYR A 162 -0.74 -2.87 -29.15
C TYR A 162 -0.73 -3.50 -30.55
N LEU A 163 -1.63 -3.09 -31.46
CA LEU A 163 -1.72 -3.58 -32.84
C LEU A 163 -1.68 -2.47 -33.92
N LEU A 164 -1.20 -1.27 -33.57
CA LEU A 164 -0.83 -0.21 -34.52
C LEU A 164 0.60 0.26 -34.27
#